data_AF-A0A7X8QQJ9-F1
#
_entry.id   AF-A0A7X8QQJ9-F1
#
_cell.length_a   1.000
_cell.length_b   1.000
_cell.length_c   1.000
_cell.angle_alpha   90.00
_cell.angle_beta   90.00
_cell.angle_gamma   90.00
#
_symmetry.space_group_name_H-M   'P 1'
#
loop_
_entity.id
_entity.type
_entity.pdbx_description
1 polymer ?
#
loop_
_entity_poly.entity_id
_entity_poly.type
_entity_poly.pdbx_seq_one_letter_code
_entity_poly.pdbx_strand_id
1 'polypeptide(L)'
;MNKELFEFANNKGKQEKLYEHLYYSYWTSTTYAFTKNKIALFSLCFLISLMTFTIIQPYLPNQKSPTQIFIDQYTGMQLRNHKPDSEFYFGTNSIGQDLWARIWSGTRTSLLIGLL
;
A
#
# COMPACT_ATOMS: atom_id res chain seq x y z
N MET A 1 -61.30 34.49 -4.38
CA MET A 1 -59.99 33.81 -4.35
C MET A 1 -59.79 33.26 -2.95
N ASN A 2 -60.01 31.95 -2.75
CA ASN A 2 -59.97 31.30 -1.44
C ASN A 2 -58.56 31.40 -0.84
N LYS A 3 -58.45 32.00 0.36
CA LYS A 3 -57.17 32.19 1.06
C LYS A 3 -56.71 30.94 1.84
N GLU A 4 -57.48 29.86 1.82
CA GLU A 4 -57.22 28.64 2.63
C GLU A 4 -56.39 27.55 1.91
N LEU A 5 -56.01 27.75 0.65
CA LEU A 5 -55.28 26.73 -0.13
C LEU A 5 -53.75 26.91 -0.15
N PHE A 6 -53.22 27.91 0.54
CA PHE A 6 -51.78 28.17 0.58
C PHE A 6 -51.32 28.49 2.01
N GLU A 7 -50.74 27.48 2.67
CA GLU A 7 -49.86 27.68 3.82
C GLU A 7 -48.47 28.08 3.34
N PHE A 8 -47.80 28.98 4.08
CA PHE A 8 -46.37 29.22 3.88
C PHE A 8 -45.62 27.91 4.15
N ALA A 9 -45.09 27.29 3.10
CA ALA A 9 -44.21 26.15 3.24
C ALA A 9 -43.03 26.55 4.13
N ASN A 10 -43.01 26.01 5.35
CA ASN A 10 -41.96 26.28 6.32
C ASN A 10 -40.64 25.72 5.78
N ASN A 11 -39.92 26.55 5.03
CA ASN A 11 -38.67 26.18 4.38
C ASN A 11 -37.56 25.87 5.39
N LYS A 12 -37.78 26.05 6.71
CA LYS A 12 -36.81 25.69 7.75
C LYS A 12 -36.38 24.23 7.64
N GLY A 13 -37.32 23.28 7.53
CA GLY A 13 -36.97 21.86 7.39
C GLY A 13 -36.33 21.51 6.05
N LYS A 14 -36.61 22.27 4.99
CA LYS A 14 -35.98 22.10 3.67
C LYS A 14 -34.56 22.70 3.66
N GLN A 15 -34.36 23.81 4.34
CA GLN A 15 -33.07 24.45 4.55
C GLN A 15 -32.19 23.62 5.49
N GLU A 16 -32.70 23.14 6.62
CA GLU A 16 -31.98 22.22 7.52
C GLU A 16 -31.51 20.96 6.78
N LYS A 17 -32.38 20.30 6.01
CA LYS A 17 -31.99 19.14 5.17
C LYS A 17 -30.95 19.50 4.09
N LEU A 18 -31.02 20.70 3.53
CA LEU A 18 -30.02 21.21 2.58
C LEU A 18 -28.67 21.47 3.27
N TYR A 19 -28.67 22.11 4.43
CA TYR A 19 -27.47 22.36 5.23
C TYR A 19 -26.84 21.04 5.71
N GLU A 20 -27.64 20.06 6.12
CA GLU A 20 -27.19 18.73 6.54
C GLU A 20 -26.48 17.97 5.41
N HIS A 21 -26.98 18.05 4.17
CA HIS A 21 -26.30 17.50 2.99
C HIS A 21 -25.01 18.26 2.62
N LEU A 22 -25.01 19.59 2.77
CA LEU A 22 -23.87 20.44 2.41
C LEU A 22 -22.70 20.35 3.42
N TYR A 23 -22.97 19.98 4.68
CA TYR A 23 -21.96 19.75 5.72
C TYR A 23 -21.53 18.27 5.85
N TYR A 24 -22.13 17.36 5.09
CA TYR A 24 -21.70 15.96 5.05
C TYR A 24 -20.36 15.86 4.32
N SER A 25 -19.27 15.82 5.08
CA SER A 25 -17.96 15.52 4.52
C SER A 25 -17.96 14.08 4.00
N TYR A 26 -18.08 13.94 2.69
CA TYR A 26 -18.08 12.66 1.97
C TYR A 26 -16.86 11.80 2.35
N TRP A 27 -15.69 12.44 2.47
CA TRP A 27 -14.44 11.80 2.88
C TRP A 27 -14.47 11.31 4.33
N THR A 28 -15.08 12.07 5.24
CA THR A 28 -15.21 11.67 6.65
C THR A 28 -16.16 10.48 6.81
N SER A 29 -17.25 10.45 6.04
CA SER A 29 -18.21 9.34 6.08
C SER A 29 -17.66 8.06 5.47
N THR A 30 -16.95 8.20 4.35
CA THR A 30 -16.32 7.06 3.66
C THR A 30 -15.18 6.47 4.48
N THR A 31 -14.33 7.30 5.08
CA THR A 31 -13.25 6.83 5.98
C THR A 31 -13.80 6.19 7.26
N TYR A 32 -14.88 6.73 7.83
CA TYR A 32 -15.57 6.13 8.96
C TYR A 32 -16.15 4.75 8.61
N ALA A 33 -16.85 4.60 7.49
CA ALA A 33 -17.39 3.31 7.06
C ALA A 33 -16.28 2.28 6.73
N PHE A 34 -15.19 2.73 6.09
CA PHE A 34 -14.05 1.89 5.75
C PHE A 34 -13.30 1.38 6.98
N THR A 35 -13.08 2.24 7.98
CA THR A 35 -12.38 1.88 9.23
C THR A 35 -13.17 0.93 10.13
N LYS A 36 -14.50 0.79 9.94
CA LYS A 36 -15.31 -0.24 10.64
C LYS A 36 -14.99 -1.66 10.14
N ASN A 37 -14.52 -1.81 8.91
CA ASN A 37 -14.12 -3.09 8.39
C ASN A 37 -12.69 -3.43 8.84
N LYS A 38 -12.57 -4.28 9.86
CA LYS A 38 -11.29 -4.71 10.43
C LYS A 38 -10.37 -5.37 9.40
N ILE A 39 -10.92 -6.12 8.44
CA ILE A 39 -10.15 -6.78 7.38
C ILE A 39 -9.58 -5.73 6.43
N ALA A 40 -10.42 -4.77 6.00
CA ALA A 40 -9.97 -3.69 5.12
C ALA A 40 -8.90 -2.82 5.78
N LEU A 41 -9.08 -2.49 7.06
CA LEU A 41 -8.11 -1.73 7.85
C LEU A 41 -6.79 -2.51 8.03
N PHE A 42 -6.85 -3.81 8.31
CA PHE A 42 -5.67 -4.66 8.40
C PHE A 42 -4.88 -4.67 7.09
N SER A 43 -5.56 -4.90 5.96
CA SER A 43 -4.93 -4.88 4.63
C SER A 43 -4.31 -3.53 4.30
N LEU A 44 -4.98 -2.43 4.66
CA LEU A 44 -4.45 -1.07 4.49
C LEU A 44 -3.18 -0.86 5.32
N CYS A 45 -3.21 -1.21 6.61
CA CYS A 45 -2.03 -1.12 7.48
C CYS A 45 -0.87 -1.99 6.98
N PHE A 46 -1.18 -3.21 6.51
CA PHE A 46 -0.19 -4.12 5.93
C PHE A 46 0.46 -3.53 4.68
N LEU A 47 -0.34 -2.96 3.76
CA LEU A 47 0.18 -2.30 2.56
C LEU A 47 1.06 -1.10 2.90
N ILE A 48 0.63 -0.24 3.83
CA ILE A 48 1.43 0.90 4.29
C ILE A 48 2.76 0.40 4.89
N SER A 49 2.72 -0.65 5.71
CA SER A 49 3.92 -1.27 6.27
C SER A 49 4.88 -1.77 5.19
N LEU A 50 4.38 -2.40 4.12
CA LEU A 50 5.22 -2.85 2.99
C LEU A 50 5.84 -1.66 2.25
N MET A 51 5.06 -0.59 2.02
CA MET A 51 5.56 0.62 1.37
C MET A 51 6.67 1.26 2.20
N THR A 52 6.45 1.46 3.50
CA THR A 52 7.47 1.98 4.42
C THR A 52 8.70 1.06 4.47
N PHE A 53 8.50 -0.25 4.51
CA PHE A 53 9.59 -1.22 4.49
C PHE A 53 10.45 -1.11 3.23
N THR A 54 9.85 -0.94 2.05
CA THR A 54 10.62 -0.82 0.78
C THR A 54 11.51 0.42 0.73
N ILE A 55 11.14 1.48 1.45
CA ILE A 55 11.96 2.69 1.59
C ILE A 55 13.11 2.46 2.58
N ILE A 56 12.85 1.76 3.69
CA ILE A 56 13.84 1.50 4.76
C ILE A 56 14.83 0.39 4.37
N GLN A 57 14.37 -0.65 3.67
CA GLN A 57 15.12 -1.84 3.31
C GLN A 57 16.53 -1.57 2.75
N PRO A 58 16.77 -0.63 1.80
CA PRO A 58 18.12 -0.35 1.30
C PRO A 58 19.10 0.20 2.34
N TYR A 59 18.61 0.75 3.46
CA TYR A 59 19.42 1.33 4.53
C TYR A 59 19.71 0.32 5.66
N LEU A 60 19.14 -0.89 5.59
CA LEU A 60 19.45 -1.95 6.54
C LEU A 60 20.91 -2.43 6.36
N PRO A 61 21.54 -2.98 7.41
CA PRO A 61 22.87 -3.58 7.27
C PRO A 61 22.82 -4.80 6.33
N ASN A 62 23.98 -5.12 5.73
CA ASN A 62 24.20 -6.32 4.91
C ASN A 62 23.25 -6.49 3.70
N GLN A 63 22.75 -5.39 3.12
CA GLN A 63 21.97 -5.50 1.88
C GLN A 63 22.86 -5.86 0.70
N LYS A 64 22.40 -6.84 -0.08
CA LYS A 64 23.03 -7.28 -1.32
C LYS A 64 22.55 -6.43 -2.49
N SER A 65 23.38 -6.34 -3.53
CA SER A 65 22.97 -5.71 -4.78
C SER A 65 21.96 -6.61 -5.52
N PRO A 66 20.85 -6.06 -6.04
CA PRO A 66 19.84 -6.83 -6.77
C PRO A 66 20.34 -7.36 -8.12
N THR A 67 21.43 -6.83 -8.66
CA THR A 67 21.99 -7.22 -9.96
C THR A 67 23.21 -8.14 -9.82
N GLN A 68 23.79 -8.25 -8.62
CA GLN A 68 24.97 -9.07 -8.38
C GLN A 68 24.68 -10.55 -8.55
N ILE A 69 25.53 -11.22 -9.32
CA ILE A 69 25.53 -12.68 -9.51
C ILE A 69 26.50 -13.27 -8.50
N PHE A 70 25.99 -14.12 -7.60
CA PHE A 70 26.78 -14.79 -6.59
C PHE A 70 27.33 -16.12 -7.12
N ILE A 71 28.59 -16.39 -6.76
CA ILE A 71 29.37 -17.55 -7.21
C ILE A 71 29.82 -18.32 -5.97
N ASP A 72 29.69 -19.63 -6.04
CA ASP A 72 30.19 -20.56 -5.03
C ASP A 72 31.72 -20.56 -5.03
N GLN A 73 32.33 -20.30 -3.87
CA GLN A 73 33.77 -20.14 -3.75
C GLN A 73 34.56 -21.43 -3.94
N TYR A 74 33.94 -22.60 -3.71
CA TYR A 74 34.59 -23.90 -3.79
C TYR A 74 34.53 -24.48 -5.20
N THR A 75 33.40 -24.31 -5.87
CA THR A 75 33.16 -24.86 -7.21
C THR A 75 33.40 -23.86 -8.33
N GLY A 76 33.42 -22.56 -8.04
CA GLY A 76 33.49 -21.48 -9.02
C GLY A 76 32.21 -21.34 -9.86
N MET A 77 31.16 -22.08 -9.53
CA MET A 77 29.89 -22.06 -10.26
C MET A 77 28.95 -21.00 -9.69
N GLN A 78 28.10 -20.41 -10.54
CA GLN A 78 27.03 -19.52 -10.07
C GLN A 78 26.13 -20.28 -9.07
N LEU A 79 25.74 -19.61 -7.99
CA LEU A 79 24.78 -20.12 -7.02
C LEU A 79 23.37 -20.12 -7.63
N ARG A 80 23.11 -20.95 -8.64
CA ARG A 80 21.84 -20.95 -9.39
C ARG A 80 20.77 -21.70 -8.62
N ASN A 81 19.58 -21.12 -8.50
CA ASN A 81 18.44 -21.70 -7.79
C ASN A 81 18.83 -22.23 -6.40
N HIS A 82 19.71 -21.48 -5.72
CA HIS A 82 20.13 -21.79 -4.36
C HIS A 82 18.90 -21.67 -3.45
N LYS A 83 18.73 -22.64 -2.55
CA LYS A 83 17.60 -22.66 -1.64
C LYS A 83 17.72 -21.53 -0.60
N PRO A 84 16.62 -21.14 0.05
CA PRO A 84 16.67 -20.22 1.18
C PRO A 84 17.61 -20.71 2.29
N ASP A 85 18.45 -19.81 2.79
CA ASP A 85 19.32 -20.04 3.94
C ASP A 85 19.61 -18.73 4.70
N SER A 86 20.58 -18.75 5.61
CA SER A 86 20.96 -17.56 6.41
C SER A 86 21.64 -16.46 5.60
N GLU A 87 22.20 -16.79 4.43
CA GLU A 87 22.90 -15.83 3.58
C GLU A 87 21.95 -15.26 2.50
N PHE A 88 21.08 -16.09 1.93
CA PHE A 88 20.08 -15.78 0.93
C PHE A 88 18.70 -16.12 1.49
N TYR A 89 18.06 -15.16 2.17
CA TYR A 89 16.80 -15.40 2.89
C TYR A 89 15.68 -15.98 2.02
N PHE A 90 15.65 -15.65 0.73
CA PHE A 90 14.71 -16.21 -0.23
C PHE A 90 15.39 -17.10 -1.28
N GLY A 91 16.68 -17.39 -1.13
CA GLY A 91 17.48 -18.08 -2.11
C GLY A 91 17.86 -17.18 -3.29
N THR A 92 18.32 -17.82 -4.36
CA THR A 92 18.75 -17.14 -5.60
C THR A 92 17.94 -17.60 -6.80
N ASN A 93 17.96 -16.80 -7.86
CA ASN A 93 17.34 -17.15 -9.13
C ASN A 93 18.23 -18.05 -10.02
N SER A 94 17.77 -18.30 -11.25
CA SER A 94 18.45 -19.16 -12.24
C SER A 94 19.82 -18.68 -12.70
N ILE A 95 20.22 -17.44 -12.37
CA ILE A 95 21.52 -16.85 -12.68
C ILE A 95 22.30 -16.44 -11.42
N GLY A 96 21.84 -16.84 -10.23
CA GLY A 96 22.55 -16.63 -8.96
C GLY A 96 22.40 -15.25 -8.35
N GLN A 97 21.35 -14.50 -8.67
CA GLN A 97 21.04 -13.24 -7.99
C GLN A 97 20.16 -13.49 -6.76
N ASP A 98 20.44 -12.75 -5.68
CA ASP A 98 19.66 -12.81 -4.44
C ASP A 98 18.21 -12.35 -4.64
N LEU A 99 17.25 -13.20 -4.27
CA LEU A 99 15.82 -12.92 -4.45
C LEU A 99 15.31 -11.86 -3.47
N TRP A 100 15.86 -11.80 -2.26
CA TRP A 100 15.49 -10.80 -1.26
C TRP A 100 15.76 -9.37 -1.79
N ALA A 101 16.98 -9.10 -2.23
CA ALA A 101 17.36 -7.80 -2.79
C ALA A 101 16.54 -7.46 -4.05
N ARG A 102 16.29 -8.43 -4.92
CA ARG A 102 15.54 -8.22 -6.17
C ARG A 102 14.08 -7.86 -5.94
N ILE A 103 13.41 -8.55 -5.02
CA ILE A 103 12.00 -8.29 -4.73
C ILE A 103 11.85 -6.87 -4.19
N TRP A 104 12.61 -6.52 -3.14
CA TRP A 104 12.45 -5.21 -2.49
C TRP A 104 12.93 -4.06 -3.36
N SER A 105 14.02 -4.23 -4.10
CA SER A 105 14.45 -3.22 -5.07
C SER A 105 13.44 -3.05 -6.20
N GLY A 106 12.86 -4.13 -6.71
CA GLY A 106 11.83 -4.10 -7.74
C GLY A 106 10.56 -3.40 -7.26
N THR A 107 10.05 -3.78 -6.08
CA THR A 107 8.89 -3.15 -5.45
C THR A 107 9.10 -1.65 -5.23
N ARG A 108 10.27 -1.23 -4.74
CA ARG A 108 10.61 0.18 -4.57
C ARG A 108 10.59 0.93 -5.90
N THR A 109 11.23 0.38 -6.94
CA THR A 109 11.23 1.01 -8.28
C THR A 109 9.82 1.12 -8.86
N SER A 110 8.99 0.07 -8.73
CA SER A 110 7.59 0.10 -9.17
C SER A 110 6.77 1.14 -8.41
N LEU A 111 6.98 1.28 -7.10
CA LEU A 111 6.31 2.31 -6.27
C LEU A 111 6.69 3.71 -6.74
N LEU A 112 7.99 3.97 -6.97
CA LEU A 112 8.46 5.25 -7.46
C LEU A 112 7.86 5.59 -8.83
N ILE A 113 7.82 4.64 -9.75
CA ILE A 113 7.19 4.82 -11.06
C ILE A 113 5.69 5.06 -10.92
N GLY A 114 4.99 4.38 -10.00
CA GLY A 114 3.56 4.56 -9.81
C GLY A 114 3.17 5.87 -9.10
N LEU A 115 4.11 6.51 -8.41
CA LEU A 115 3.90 7.80 -7.72
C LEU A 115 4.27 9.01 -8.59
N LEU A 116 5.18 8.84 -9.55
CA LEU A 116 5.62 9.86 -10.51
C LEU A 116 4.66 9.96 -11.70
#